data_AF-A0A2N1P7G6-F1
#
_entry.id   AF-A0A2N1P7G6-F1
#
_cell.length_a   1.000
_cell.length_b   1.000
_cell.length_c   1.000
_cell.angle_alpha   90.00
_cell.angle_beta   90.00
_cell.angle_gamma   90.00
#
_symmetry.space_group_name_H-M   'P 1'
#
loop_
_entity.id
_entity.type
_entity.pdbx_description
1 polymer ?
#
loop_
_entity_poly.entity_id
_entity_poly.type
_entity_poly.pdbx_seq_one_letter_code
_entity_poly.pdbx_strand_id
1 'polypeptide(L)'
;MNLGIQIKIAGLQAEADKIKFRQGTGCNRCRMTGFKGLTGIYELVIVDDVMSEMIINNASDVKFRNYASSKSYRPLFQEGLDKVRSGEVNLEELLRVISIVEREAVVGTERETAINV
;
A
#
# COMPACT_ATOMS: atom_id res chain seq x y z
N MET A 1 4.53 18.20 0.26
CA MET A 1 3.10 18.38 -0.13
C MET A 1 2.27 18.64 1.11
N ASN A 2 1.13 19.36 1.07
CA ASN A 2 0.29 19.50 2.27
C ASN A 2 -0.44 18.17 2.60
N LEU A 3 -0.85 17.99 3.86
CA LEU A 3 -1.43 16.73 4.34
C LEU A 3 -2.73 16.36 3.60
N GLY A 4 -3.57 17.33 3.25
CA GLY A 4 -4.81 17.07 2.51
C GLY A 4 -4.58 16.45 1.13
N ILE A 5 -3.56 16.93 0.40
CA ILE A 5 -3.14 16.33 -0.88
C ILE A 5 -2.61 14.92 -0.66
N GLN A 6 -1.78 14.70 0.37
CA GLN A 6 -1.25 13.37 0.70
C GLN A 6 -2.38 12.37 0.99
N ILE A 7 -3.36 12.75 1.80
CA ILE A 7 -4.54 11.92 2.13
C ILE A 7 -5.31 11.54 0.86
N LYS A 8 -5.52 12.49 -0.05
CA LYS A 8 -6.21 12.24 -1.33
C LYS A 8 -5.43 11.29 -2.23
N ILE A 9 -4.12 11.48 -2.32
CA ILE A 9 -3.21 10.64 -3.09
C ILE A 9 -3.19 9.20 -2.54
N ALA A 10 -3.23 9.07 -1.21
CA ALA A 10 -3.21 7.79 -0.51
C ALA A 10 -4.57 7.07 -0.42
N GLY A 11 -5.66 7.72 -0.81
CA GLY A 11 -7.00 7.12 -0.74
C GLY A 11 -7.58 7.04 0.68
N LEU A 12 -7.09 7.85 1.62
CA LEU A 12 -7.46 7.79 3.04
C LEU A 12 -8.60 8.75 3.45
N GLN A 13 -9.28 9.40 2.49
CA GLN A 13 -10.26 10.47 2.79
C GLN A 13 -11.38 10.01 3.74
N ALA A 14 -11.89 8.80 3.56
CA ALA A 14 -13.02 8.27 4.33
C ALA A 14 -12.67 7.92 5.80
N GLU A 15 -11.38 7.78 6.11
CA GLU A 15 -10.91 7.39 7.45
C GLU A 15 -9.92 8.40 8.05
N ALA A 16 -9.69 9.54 7.40
CA ALA A 16 -8.71 10.53 7.81
C ALA A 16 -8.90 10.98 9.27
N ASP A 17 -10.14 11.17 9.72
CA ASP A 17 -10.47 11.59 11.09
C ASP A 17 -10.12 10.53 12.15
N LYS A 18 -9.95 9.27 11.74
CA LYS A 18 -9.60 8.14 12.61
C LYS A 18 -8.09 7.91 12.68
N ILE A 19 -7.32 8.50 11.78
CA ILE A 19 -5.87 8.30 11.67
C ILE A 19 -5.14 9.48 12.30
N LYS A 20 -4.25 9.20 13.25
CA LYS A 20 -3.35 10.21 13.81
C LYS A 20 -2.07 10.31 12.99
N PHE A 21 -2.11 11.08 11.91
CA PHE A 21 -0.94 11.34 11.07
C PHE A 21 0.19 11.97 11.89
N ARG A 22 1.37 11.34 11.84
CA ARG A 22 2.56 11.79 12.57
C ARG A 22 3.44 12.65 11.68
N GLN A 23 4.05 13.68 12.25
CA GLN A 23 5.10 14.47 11.62
C GLN A 23 6.18 14.77 12.65
N GLY A 24 7.43 14.49 12.30
CA GLY A 24 8.57 14.79 13.16
C GLY A 24 8.91 16.27 13.09
N THR A 25 8.91 16.97 14.22
CA THR A 25 9.24 18.40 14.29
C THR A 25 10.75 18.70 14.24
N GLY A 26 11.59 17.67 14.37
CA GLY A 26 13.04 17.82 14.51
C GLY A 26 13.48 18.09 15.95
N CYS A 27 14.59 17.46 16.37
CA CYS A 27 15.26 17.69 17.64
C CYS A 27 16.72 17.23 17.57
N ASN A 28 17.52 17.52 18.60
CA ASN A 28 18.94 17.10 18.67
C ASN A 28 19.13 15.58 18.50
N ARG A 29 18.20 14.76 19.03
CA ARG A 29 18.28 13.30 18.95
C ARG A 29 18.10 12.74 17.54
N CYS A 30 17.38 13.45 16.67
CA CYS A 30 17.25 13.11 15.25
C CYS A 30 18.08 14.02 14.35
N ARG A 31 19.00 14.83 14.91
CA ARG A 31 19.80 15.81 14.15
C ARG A 31 18.94 16.74 13.30
N MET A 32 17.83 17.20 13.88
CA MET A 32 16.88 18.11 13.24
C MET A 32 16.15 17.56 12.00
N THR A 33 16.26 16.27 11.67
CA THR A 33 15.59 15.71 10.49
C THR A 33 14.10 15.45 10.71
N GLY A 34 13.70 15.18 11.95
CA GLY A 34 12.37 14.65 12.27
C GLY A 34 12.25 13.13 12.13
N PHE A 35 13.32 12.43 11.74
CA PHE A 35 13.34 10.99 11.50
C PHE A 35 14.44 10.29 12.30
N LYS A 36 14.18 9.08 12.80
CA LYS A 36 15.18 8.27 13.50
C LYS A 36 14.95 6.79 13.24
N GLY A 37 16.01 6.10 12.80
CA GLY A 37 15.92 4.68 12.43
C GLY A 37 15.37 4.48 11.02
N LEU A 38 15.14 3.23 10.67
CA LEU A 38 14.54 2.80 9.42
C LEU A 38 13.44 1.78 9.74
N THR A 39 12.34 1.85 9.00
CA THR A 39 11.24 0.88 9.09
C THR A 39 11.11 0.20 7.73
N GLY A 40 11.23 -1.12 7.72
CA GLY A 40 10.99 -1.92 6.51
C GLY A 40 9.49 -2.00 6.21
N ILE A 41 9.16 -1.89 4.92
CA ILE A 41 7.84 -2.15 4.34
C ILE A 41 8.06 -3.30 3.37
N TYR A 42 7.22 -4.33 3.45
CA TYR A 42 7.45 -5.58 2.74
C TYR A 42 6.23 -5.99 1.94
N GLU A 43 6.50 -6.56 0.77
CA GLU A 43 5.54 -7.26 -0.04
C GLU A 43 6.06 -8.68 -0.23
N LEU A 44 5.24 -9.67 0.15
CA LEU A 44 5.61 -11.07 0.09
C LEU A 44 4.60 -11.82 -0.76
N VAL A 45 5.12 -12.46 -1.81
CA VAL A 45 4.35 -13.35 -2.69
C VAL A 45 4.89 -14.76 -2.52
N ILE A 46 4.03 -15.69 -2.10
CA ILE A 46 4.38 -17.10 -2.01
C ILE A 46 4.15 -17.74 -3.37
N VAL A 47 5.19 -18.38 -3.90
CA VAL A 47 5.13 -19.14 -5.14
C VAL A 47 4.78 -20.59 -4.81
N ASP A 48 3.50 -20.93 -4.94
CA ASP A 48 3.02 -22.31 -4.86
C ASP A 48 2.99 -22.97 -6.25
N ASP A 49 2.52 -24.22 -6.33
CA ASP A 49 2.50 -24.98 -7.58
C ASP A 49 1.65 -24.29 -8.66
N VAL A 50 0.53 -23.68 -8.29
CA VAL A 50 -0.35 -22.96 -9.22
C VAL A 50 0.35 -21.69 -9.72
N MET A 51 0.97 -20.91 -8.83
CA MET A 51 1.75 -19.74 -9.22
C MET A 51 2.91 -20.13 -10.15
N SER A 52 3.56 -21.27 -9.88
CA SER A 52 4.64 -21.81 -10.71
C SER A 52 4.15 -22.16 -12.12
N GLU A 53 2.99 -22.82 -12.22
CA GLU A 53 2.36 -23.12 -13.51
C GLU A 53 2.01 -21.84 -14.28
N MET A 54 1.49 -20.83 -13.59
CA MET A 54 1.18 -19.53 -14.20
C MET A 54 2.45 -18.83 -14.72
N ILE A 55 3.58 -18.93 -14.02
CA ILE A 55 4.90 -18.44 -14.47
C ILE A 55 5.32 -19.16 -15.76
N ILE A 56 5.27 -20.49 -15.78
CA ILE A 56 5.67 -21.30 -16.94
C ILE A 56 4.81 -20.95 -18.17
N ASN A 57 3.51 -20.71 -17.96
CA ASN A 57 2.56 -20.37 -19.02
C ASN A 57 2.54 -18.88 -19.38
N ASN A 58 3.44 -18.06 -18.81
CA ASN A 58 3.52 -16.62 -19.05
C ASN A 58 2.17 -15.91 -18.87
N ALA A 59 1.48 -16.22 -17.77
CA ALA A 59 0.20 -15.61 -17.43
C ALA A 59 0.33 -14.07 -17.35
N SER A 60 -0.78 -13.36 -17.56
CA SER A 60 -0.76 -11.90 -17.40
C SER A 60 -0.57 -11.51 -15.93
N ASP A 61 0.04 -10.35 -15.72
CA ASP A 61 0.22 -9.71 -14.42
C ASP A 61 -1.11 -9.57 -13.64
N VAL A 62 -2.22 -9.27 -14.34
CA VAL A 62 -3.57 -9.26 -13.74
C VAL A 62 -3.95 -10.62 -13.15
N LYS A 63 -3.67 -11.72 -13.86
CA LYS A 63 -3.95 -13.06 -13.36
C LYS A 63 -3.09 -13.37 -12.13
N PHE A 64 -1.80 -13.02 -12.16
CA PHE A 64 -0.90 -13.19 -11.02
C PHE A 64 -1.41 -12.44 -9.79
N ARG A 65 -1.75 -11.16 -9.92
CA ARG A 65 -2.26 -10.34 -8.80
C ARG A 65 -3.57 -10.88 -8.25
N ASN A 66 -4.50 -11.30 -9.10
CA ASN A 66 -5.77 -11.87 -8.65
C ASN A 66 -5.54 -13.17 -7.87
N TYR A 67 -4.67 -14.05 -8.37
CA TYR A 67 -4.33 -15.30 -7.67
C TYR A 67 -3.62 -15.01 -6.34
N ALA A 68 -2.61 -14.15 -6.34
CA ALA A 68 -1.89 -13.74 -5.13
C ALA A 68 -2.86 -13.18 -4.08
N SER A 69 -3.77 -12.28 -4.48
CA SER A 69 -4.77 -11.66 -3.59
C SER A 69 -5.68 -12.69 -2.92
N SER A 70 -5.93 -13.85 -3.55
CA SER A 70 -6.67 -14.96 -2.95
C SER A 70 -5.88 -15.71 -1.86
N LYS A 71 -4.55 -15.56 -1.82
CA LYS A 71 -3.61 -16.26 -0.93
C LYS A 71 -3.08 -15.38 0.22
N SER A 72 -3.86 -14.41 0.66
CA SER A 72 -3.47 -13.45 1.71
C SER A 72 -2.24 -12.60 1.36
N TYR A 73 -1.97 -12.42 0.06
CA TYR A 73 -1.02 -11.43 -0.44
C TYR A 73 -1.40 -10.03 0.06
N ARG A 74 -0.39 -9.25 0.40
CA ARG A 74 -0.55 -7.86 0.83
C ARG A 74 0.39 -6.97 0.01
N PRO A 75 -0.14 -6.03 -0.79
CA PRO A 75 0.67 -5.09 -1.55
C PRO A 75 1.53 -4.20 -0.66
N LEU A 76 2.71 -3.79 -1.17
CA LEU A 76 3.66 -2.93 -0.46
C LEU A 76 3.01 -1.65 0.06
N PHE A 77 2.17 -1.02 -0.77
CA PHE A 77 1.48 0.21 -0.41
C PHE A 77 0.50 0.01 0.74
N GLN A 78 -0.24 -1.09 0.76
CA GLN A 78 -1.20 -1.37 1.82
C GLN A 78 -0.51 -1.66 3.16
N GLU A 79 0.61 -2.39 3.15
CA GLU A 79 1.43 -2.60 4.35
C GLU A 79 1.94 -1.27 4.91
N GLY A 80 2.45 -0.40 4.03
CA GLY A 80 2.92 0.92 4.43
C GLY A 80 1.80 1.82 4.97
N LEU A 81 0.59 1.75 4.42
CA LEU A 81 -0.57 2.46 4.97
C LEU A 81 -0.89 2.00 6.39
N ASP A 82 -0.73 0.72 6.72
CA ASP A 82 -0.95 0.25 8.09
C ASP A 82 0.10 0.79 9.05
N LYS A 83 1.34 0.96 8.61
CA LYS A 83 2.38 1.64 9.40
C LYS A 83 2.10 3.12 9.57
N VAL A 84 1.42 3.77 8.61
CA VAL A 84 0.90 5.13 8.79
C VAL A 84 -0.21 5.15 9.83
N ARG A 85 -1.14 4.18 9.77
CA ARG A 85 -2.23 4.03 10.74
C ARG A 85 -1.71 3.79 12.16
N SER A 86 -0.65 2.97 12.32
CA SER A 86 0.01 2.71 13.62
C SER A 86 0.89 3.88 14.08
N GLY A 87 1.29 4.77 13.17
CA GLY A 87 2.15 5.91 13.43
C GLY A 87 3.65 5.58 13.47
N GLU A 88 4.05 4.42 12.95
CA GLU A 88 5.45 4.01 12.78
C GLU A 88 6.16 4.81 11.67
N VAL A 89 5.43 5.16 10.61
CA VAL A 89 5.93 5.98 9.50
C VAL A 89 4.98 7.16 9.28
N ASN A 90 5.49 8.26 8.74
CA ASN A 90 4.62 9.36 8.32
C ASN A 90 4.12 9.12 6.89
N LEU A 91 3.01 9.76 6.55
CA LEU A 91 2.40 9.60 5.24
C LEU A 91 3.28 10.18 4.12
N GLU A 92 3.99 11.28 4.40
CA GLU A 92 4.88 11.91 3.43
C GLU A 92 6.02 10.98 3.00
N GLU A 93 6.65 10.29 3.93
CA GLU A 93 7.76 9.37 3.64
C GLU A 93 7.29 8.14 2.89
N LEU A 94 6.12 7.61 3.26
CA LEU A 94 5.49 6.52 2.53
C LEU A 94 5.29 6.90 1.05
N LEU A 95 4.69 8.06 0.80
CA LEU A 95 4.43 8.57 -0.54
C LEU A 95 5.69 8.97 -1.31
N ARG A 96 6.78 9.28 -0.60
CA ARG A 96 8.07 9.59 -1.21
C ARG A 96 8.77 8.35 -1.75
N VAL A 97 8.63 7.21 -1.05
CA VAL A 97 9.36 5.97 -1.37
C VAL A 97 8.54 5.02 -2.23
N ILE A 98 7.22 4.96 -2.02
CA ILE A 98 6.36 4.03 -2.74
C ILE A 98 5.63 4.75 -3.87
N SER A 99 5.91 4.32 -5.10
CA SER A 99 5.17 4.71 -6.28
C SER A 99 3.75 4.16 -6.24
N ILE A 100 2.75 5.04 -6.33
CA ILE A 100 1.34 4.69 -6.42
C ILE A 100 1.05 4.28 -7.86
N VAL A 101 1.52 3.10 -8.24
CA VAL A 101 1.26 2.52 -9.56
C VAL A 101 0.30 1.33 -9.43
N GLU A 102 0.11 0.79 -8.22
CA GLU A 102 -0.61 -0.47 -7.99
C GLU A 102 -2.07 -0.30 -7.55
N ARG A 103 -2.86 0.52 -8.24
CA ARG A 103 -4.28 0.71 -7.90
C ARG A 103 -5.25 -0.35 -8.45
N GLU A 104 -4.78 -1.44 -9.06
CA GLU A 104 -5.68 -2.38 -9.76
C GLU A 104 -5.78 -3.79 -9.15
N ALA A 105 -5.65 -3.96 -7.83
CA ALA A 105 -5.82 -5.31 -7.25
C ALA A 105 -6.54 -5.40 -5.91
N VAL A 106 -7.25 -4.35 -5.44
CA VAL A 106 -7.98 -4.45 -4.16
C VAL A 106 -9.36 -3.79 -4.24
N VAL A 107 -10.26 -4.32 -5.07
CA VAL A 107 -11.72 -4.24 -4.80
C VAL A 107 -12.38 -5.52 -5.31
N GLY A 108 -12.22 -6.59 -4.54
CA GLY A 108 -13.10 -7.75 -4.58
C GLY A 108 -14.20 -7.59 -3.53
N THR A 109 -15.11 -6.64 -3.73
CA THR A 109 -16.46 -6.67 -3.14
C THR A 109 -17.43 -6.09 -4.18
N GLU A 110 -18.09 -7.00 -4.89
CA GLU A 110 -19.37 -6.84 -5.61
C GLU A 110 -19.57 -5.61 -6.52
N ARG A 111 -19.46 -5.84 -7.83
CA ARG A 111 -20.35 -5.28 -8.86
C ARG A 111 -20.16 -6.03 -10.18
N GLU A 112 -20.73 -7.23 -10.23
CA GLU A 112 -21.16 -7.82 -11.49
C GLU A 112 -22.53 -7.22 -11.88
N THR A 113 -22.68 -7.03 -13.19
CA THR A 113 -23.93 -6.83 -13.94
C THR A 113 -24.55 -5.42 -14.00
N ALA A 114 -24.04 -4.62 -14.94
CA ALA A 114 -24.83 -3.92 -15.97
C ALA A 114 -23.78 -3.38 -16.96
N ILE A 115 -23.64 -3.92 -18.17
CA ILE A 115 -24.41 -3.52 -19.35
C ILE A 115 -24.27 -4.64 -20.39
N ASN A 116 -25.41 -5.23 -20.75
CA ASN A 116 -25.65 -5.94 -22.01
C ASN A 116 -27.18 -5.95 -22.21
N VAL A 117 -27.73 -4.78 -22.54
CA VAL A 117 -28.89 -4.54 -23.43
C VAL A 117 -28.73 -3.12 -23.98
#